data_AF-A0A9D1JMX4-F1
#
_entry.id   AF-A0A9D1JMX4-F1
#
_cell.length_a   1.000
_cell.length_b   1.000
_cell.length_c   1.000
_cell.angle_alpha   90.00
_cell.angle_beta   90.00
_cell.angle_gamma   90.00
#
_symmetry.space_group_name_H-M   'P 1'
#
loop_
_entity.id
_entity.type
_entity.pdbx_description
1 polymer ?
#
loop_
_entity_poly.entity_id
_entity_poly.type
_entity_poly.pdbx_seq_one_letter_code
_entity_poly.pdbx_strand_id
1 'polypeptide(L)'
;MDKKTVGKFLRELRKEKNLTQAAFAEKFSAFCGIEASGGFSCAAISKWERGESLPNIQNLIDIAKFYEITVDEILEGCHYAPIDYNQLYLGEYYRKAKNRSGPFDFVQTTGGLLADLIEIQIYAENRYRTLLPELGHNAISRIDEEEFDFLCISFFKQYSVIENGEQKIKPFTSDALKNIKLDVKKITNSLSACSDEELLFEINRRYCVCNCMPMEGTAVNMRFANNGYDPIEYVALFHSQQAYYKFVDSLLPWDKDVLLAEALRYTEYLKDIYEEEITLYYGEDDVKGFIKMLIECGATINHTIRYTIQRETINIAEELARLYAMFYAPTVVYDTAKKQFAELDYYPTPDTPVATPSLKKEYEDLEQRLLDGENELEYQYTILRGKSIYEITYQEYLQGRDEKLTHELYENLQVLDINRIKSEYFVESEVIK
;
A
#
# COMPACT_ATOMS: atom_id res chain seq x y z
N MET A 1 11.32 27.68 -6.77
CA MET A 1 12.07 28.61 -5.89
C MET A 1 11.46 30.01 -5.98
N ASP A 2 10.76 30.46 -4.93
CA ASP A 2 10.23 31.82 -4.85
C ASP A 2 11.24 32.76 -4.17
N LYS A 3 11.75 33.74 -4.91
CA LYS A 3 12.72 34.73 -4.41
C LYS A 3 12.18 35.56 -3.26
N LYS A 4 10.86 35.78 -3.19
CA LYS A 4 10.24 36.53 -2.11
C LYS A 4 10.23 35.73 -0.80
N THR A 5 9.98 34.43 -0.87
CA THR A 5 10.03 33.52 0.28
C THR A 5 11.45 33.46 0.85
N VAL A 6 12.45 33.24 0.01
CA VAL A 6 13.88 33.26 0.41
C VAL A 6 14.25 34.60 1.05
N GLY A 7 13.88 35.72 0.41
CA GLY A 7 14.17 37.05 0.93
C GLY A 7 13.54 37.33 2.31
N LYS A 8 12.29 36.89 2.50
CA LYS A 8 11.60 37.02 3.79
C LYS A 8 12.32 36.22 4.88
N PHE A 9 12.74 34.99 4.59
CA PHE A 9 13.46 34.15 5.55
C PHE A 9 14.83 34.72 5.91
N LEU A 10 15.61 35.21 4.94
CA LEU A 10 16.88 35.90 5.21
C LEU A 10 16.69 37.12 6.14
N ARG A 11 15.57 37.82 6.01
CA ARG A 11 15.21 38.95 6.89
C ARG A 11 14.86 38.48 8.31
N GLU A 12 14.21 37.33 8.45
CA GLU A 12 13.87 36.71 9.74
C GLU A 12 15.14 36.29 10.47
N LEU A 13 16.01 35.50 9.84
CA LEU A 13 17.33 35.08 10.38
C LEU A 13 18.15 36.28 10.88
N ARG A 14 18.21 37.36 10.10
CA ARG A 14 18.91 38.58 10.51
C ARG A 14 18.29 39.21 11.77
N LYS A 15 16.97 39.26 11.84
CA LYS A 15 16.24 39.83 12.97
C LYS A 15 16.39 38.98 14.23
N GLU A 16 16.46 37.66 14.12
CA GLU A 16 16.69 36.75 15.25
C GLU A 16 18.05 37.01 15.92
N LYS A 17 19.09 37.31 15.13
CA LYS A 17 20.39 37.77 15.64
C LYS A 17 20.39 39.25 16.09
N ASN A 18 19.23 39.93 16.06
CA ASN A 18 19.05 41.34 16.40
C ASN A 18 19.96 42.30 15.60
N LEU A 19 20.24 42.00 14.33
CA LEU A 19 21.12 42.81 13.49
C LEU A 19 20.33 43.76 12.59
N THR A 20 20.84 44.97 12.36
CA THR A 20 20.40 45.81 11.22
C THR A 20 20.99 45.28 9.92
N GLN A 21 20.46 45.67 8.76
CA GLN A 21 21.03 45.27 7.46
C GLN A 21 22.50 45.70 7.32
N ALA A 22 22.85 46.88 7.84
CA ALA A 22 24.23 47.37 7.86
C ALA A 22 25.12 46.52 8.78
N ALA A 23 24.66 46.24 10.00
CA ALA A 23 25.42 45.42 10.96
C ALA A 23 25.58 43.98 10.48
N PHE A 24 24.57 43.42 9.80
CA PHE A 24 24.69 42.11 9.16
C PHE A 24 25.72 42.13 8.02
N ALA A 25 25.66 43.13 7.14
CA ALA A 25 26.61 43.25 6.03
C ALA A 25 28.07 43.32 6.52
N GLU A 26 28.33 44.08 7.59
CA GLU A 26 29.64 44.18 8.22
C GLU A 26 30.09 42.83 8.83
N LYS A 27 29.26 42.23 9.68
CA LYS A 27 29.59 40.94 10.34
C LYS A 27 29.75 39.80 9.34
N PHE A 28 28.91 39.77 8.31
CA PHE A 28 28.96 38.75 7.27
C PHE A 28 30.20 38.89 6.38
N SER A 29 30.58 40.13 6.03
CA SER A 29 31.83 40.39 5.30
C SER A 29 33.07 39.92 6.09
N ALA A 30 33.10 40.21 7.39
CA ALA A 30 34.16 39.75 8.28
C ALA A 30 34.20 38.21 8.39
N PHE A 31 33.04 37.55 8.48
CA PHE A 31 32.94 36.09 8.50
C PHE A 31 33.48 35.46 7.20
N CYS A 32 33.18 36.04 6.04
CA CYS A 32 33.69 35.61 4.75
C CYS A 32 35.18 35.96 4.51
N GLY A 33 35.85 36.62 5.47
CA GLY A 33 37.25 37.03 5.33
C GLY A 33 37.47 38.15 4.30
N ILE A 34 36.46 38.96 4.03
CA ILE A 34 36.50 40.04 3.03
C ILE A 34 36.88 41.36 3.71
N GLU A 35 37.85 42.08 3.15
CA GLU A 35 38.26 43.40 3.63
C GLU A 35 37.12 44.44 3.49
N ALA A 36 37.08 45.43 4.38
CA ALA A 36 35.97 46.37 4.51
C ALA A 36 35.62 47.13 3.21
N SER A 37 36.58 47.36 2.32
CA SER A 37 36.37 48.03 1.03
C SER A 37 35.75 47.15 -0.06
N GLY A 38 35.76 45.83 0.11
CA GLY A 38 35.18 44.85 -0.82
C GLY A 38 33.97 44.08 -0.26
N GLY A 39 33.54 44.42 0.96
CA GLY A 39 32.48 43.72 1.68
C GLY A 39 31.08 43.91 1.10
N PHE A 40 30.14 43.14 1.64
CA PHE A 40 28.72 43.26 1.32
C PHE A 40 28.17 44.62 1.79
N SER A 41 27.23 45.18 1.02
CA SER A 41 26.58 46.45 1.35
C SER A 41 25.18 46.24 1.91
N CYS A 42 24.72 47.18 2.75
CA CYS A 42 23.33 47.23 3.21
C CYS A 42 22.32 47.18 2.04
N ALA A 43 22.65 47.83 0.91
CA ALA A 43 21.83 47.80 -0.30
C ALA A 43 21.73 46.40 -0.92
N ALA A 44 22.83 45.63 -0.94
CA ALA A 44 22.82 44.24 -1.41
C ALA A 44 21.95 43.36 -0.51
N ILE A 45 22.13 43.45 0.82
CA ILE A 45 21.30 42.74 1.79
C ILE A 45 19.81 43.10 1.62
N SER A 46 19.50 44.38 1.44
CA SER A 46 18.11 44.80 1.24
C SER A 46 17.50 44.27 -0.05
N LYS A 47 18.27 44.13 -1.13
CA LYS A 47 17.78 43.52 -2.38
C LYS A 47 17.50 42.04 -2.21
N TRP A 48 18.35 41.33 -1.46
CA TRP A 48 18.11 39.92 -1.10
C TRP A 48 16.84 39.77 -0.28
N GLU A 49 16.70 40.57 0.78
CA GLU A 49 15.54 40.49 1.69
C GLU A 49 14.20 40.86 1.05
N ARG A 50 14.21 41.70 0.01
CA ARG A 50 12.99 42.04 -0.76
C ARG A 50 12.71 41.08 -1.91
N GLY A 51 13.57 40.09 -2.15
CA GLY A 51 13.46 39.16 -3.28
C GLY A 51 13.72 39.79 -4.65
N GLU A 52 14.34 40.99 -4.70
CA GLU A 52 14.72 41.67 -5.95
C GLU A 52 15.92 40.97 -6.62
N SER A 53 16.76 40.30 -5.84
CA SER A 53 17.86 39.45 -6.30
C SER A 53 18.12 38.34 -5.28
N LEU A 54 18.83 37.28 -5.67
CA LEU A 54 19.29 36.25 -4.75
C LEU A 54 20.79 36.41 -4.46
N PRO A 55 21.27 35.97 -3.28
CA PRO A 55 22.70 35.75 -3.08
C PRO A 55 23.22 34.72 -4.11
N ASN A 56 24.47 34.85 -4.55
CA ASN A 56 25.09 33.84 -5.40
C ASN A 56 25.33 32.53 -4.62
N ILE A 57 25.70 31.44 -5.31
CA ILE A 57 25.89 30.12 -4.70
C ILE A 57 26.88 30.15 -3.53
N GLN A 58 28.02 30.83 -3.70
CA GLN A 58 29.03 30.94 -2.63
C GLN A 58 28.48 31.69 -1.41
N ASN A 59 27.77 32.79 -1.63
CA ASN A 59 27.14 33.56 -0.57
C ASN A 59 26.04 32.75 0.13
N LEU A 60 25.28 31.92 -0.58
CA LEU A 60 24.28 31.04 0.04
C LEU A 60 24.95 30.04 0.98
N ILE A 61 26.07 29.43 0.57
CA ILE A 61 26.87 28.52 1.40
C ILE A 61 27.40 29.26 2.64
N ASP A 62 27.88 30.49 2.48
CA ASP A 62 28.45 31.25 3.59
C ASP A 62 27.36 31.77 4.54
N ILE A 63 26.19 32.18 4.03
CA ILE A 63 25.01 32.52 4.84
C ILE A 63 24.58 31.29 5.65
N ALA A 64 24.53 30.11 5.03
CA ALA A 64 24.17 28.87 5.70
C ALA A 64 25.12 28.59 6.89
N LYS A 65 26.44 28.70 6.66
CA LYS A 65 27.43 28.55 7.74
C LYS A 65 27.32 29.64 8.81
N PHE A 66 27.09 30.90 8.44
CA PHE A 66 26.99 32.02 9.39
C PHE A 66 25.81 31.85 10.36
N TYR A 67 24.70 31.33 9.85
CA TYR A 67 23.49 31.09 10.65
C TYR A 67 23.41 29.67 11.22
N GLU A 68 24.40 28.80 10.95
CA GLU A 68 24.42 27.39 11.36
C GLU A 68 23.20 26.60 10.85
N ILE A 69 22.78 26.89 9.63
CA ILE A 69 21.68 26.22 8.90
C ILE A 69 22.20 25.60 7.61
N THR A 70 21.35 24.87 6.90
CA THR A 70 21.66 24.30 5.58
C THR A 70 21.35 25.29 4.45
N VAL A 71 21.97 25.07 3.28
CA VAL A 71 21.61 25.85 2.08
C VAL A 71 20.16 25.57 1.68
N ASP A 72 19.69 24.33 1.86
CA ASP A 72 18.33 23.93 1.54
C ASP A 72 17.30 24.74 2.36
N GLU A 73 17.50 24.92 3.66
CA GLU A 73 16.64 25.78 4.51
C GLU A 73 16.54 27.22 3.98
N ILE A 74 17.65 27.77 3.46
CA ILE A 74 17.64 29.11 2.84
C ILE A 74 16.80 29.10 1.56
N LEU A 75 16.96 28.07 0.73
CA LEU A 75 16.28 27.96 -0.56
C LEU A 75 14.79 27.67 -0.43
N GLU A 76 14.39 26.93 0.60
CA GLU A 76 13.00 26.65 0.99
C GLU A 76 12.38 27.85 1.74
N GLY A 77 13.20 28.64 2.41
CA GLY A 77 12.79 29.85 3.12
C GLY A 77 12.11 29.57 4.46
N CYS A 78 12.50 28.49 5.14
CA CYS A 78 12.06 28.13 6.47
C CYS A 78 13.14 27.31 7.20
N HIS A 79 13.07 27.27 8.53
CA HIS A 79 13.88 26.33 9.32
C HIS A 79 13.41 24.91 9.09
N TYR A 80 14.37 23.99 9.00
CA TYR A 80 14.09 22.57 9.01
C TYR A 80 13.73 22.17 10.45
N ALA A 81 12.43 22.08 10.71
CA ALA A 81 11.93 21.41 11.90
C ALA A 81 11.69 19.94 11.52
N PRO A 82 12.42 18.97 12.09
CA PRO A 82 12.14 17.57 11.81
C PRO A 82 10.70 17.27 12.21
N ILE A 83 9.88 16.89 11.23
CA ILE A 83 8.50 16.51 11.47
C ILE A 83 8.52 15.10 12.06
N ASP A 84 7.93 14.93 13.24
CA ASP A 84 7.67 13.60 13.76
C ASP A 84 6.45 13.01 13.04
N TYR A 85 6.71 12.36 11.90
CA TYR A 85 5.65 11.76 11.09
C TYR A 85 4.91 10.62 11.80
N ASN A 86 5.57 9.90 12.73
CA ASN A 86 4.88 8.92 13.58
C ASN A 86 3.84 9.62 14.46
N GLN A 87 4.21 10.75 15.08
CA GLN A 87 3.27 11.53 15.85
C GLN A 87 2.18 12.17 14.97
N LEU A 88 2.52 12.64 13.77
CA LEU A 88 1.58 13.26 12.83
C LEU A 88 0.49 12.29 12.37
N TYR A 89 0.88 11.08 11.94
CA TYR A 89 -0.04 10.11 11.36
C TYR A 89 -0.65 9.16 12.39
N LEU A 90 0.13 8.74 13.40
CA LEU A 90 -0.25 7.67 14.32
C LEU A 90 -0.46 8.16 15.76
N GLY A 91 -0.10 9.40 16.09
CA GLY A 91 -0.13 9.93 17.45
C GLY A 91 -1.52 9.88 18.11
N GLU A 92 -2.56 10.29 17.38
CA GLU A 92 -3.94 10.22 17.88
C GLU A 92 -4.43 8.78 18.04
N TYR A 93 -4.04 7.88 17.14
CA TYR A 93 -4.35 6.46 17.26
C TYR A 93 -3.70 5.86 18.50
N TYR A 94 -2.39 6.06 18.71
CA TYR A 94 -1.71 5.57 19.91
C TYR A 94 -2.29 6.17 21.20
N ARG A 95 -2.69 7.44 21.18
CA ARG A 95 -3.38 8.09 22.30
C ARG A 95 -4.73 7.43 22.60
N LYS A 96 -5.55 7.17 21.57
CA LYS A 96 -6.85 6.48 21.71
C LYS A 96 -6.68 5.04 22.18
N ALA A 97 -5.75 4.30 21.58
CA ALA A 97 -5.45 2.91 21.94
C ALA A 97 -5.03 2.78 23.41
N LYS A 98 -4.16 3.67 23.89
CA LYS A 98 -3.73 3.71 25.29
C LYS A 98 -4.90 3.94 26.26
N ASN A 99 -5.86 4.78 25.89
CA ASN A 99 -7.02 5.11 26.73
C ASN A 99 -8.15 4.07 26.67
N ARG A 100 -8.12 3.12 25.73
CA ARG A 100 -9.08 2.01 25.61
C ARG A 100 -8.68 0.74 26.39
N SER A 101 -7.63 0.82 27.22
CA SER A 101 -7.11 -0.28 28.05
C SER A 101 -7.98 -0.61 29.28
N GLY A 102 -9.29 -0.80 29.08
CA GLY A 102 -10.25 -1.33 30.06
C GLY A 102 -10.45 -2.85 29.92
N PRO A 103 -11.30 -3.49 30.77
CA PRO A 103 -11.60 -4.91 30.66
C PRO A 103 -12.10 -5.26 29.26
N PHE A 104 -11.55 -6.35 28.71
CA PHE A 104 -11.54 -6.73 27.31
C PHE A 104 -12.95 -7.00 26.76
N ASP A 105 -13.64 -5.97 26.27
CA ASP A 105 -14.78 -6.15 25.36
C ASP A 105 -14.22 -6.20 23.93
N PHE A 106 -13.92 -7.41 23.48
CA PHE A 106 -13.22 -7.69 22.23
C PHE A 106 -13.92 -7.04 21.03
N VAL A 107 -15.26 -6.97 21.01
CA VAL A 107 -16.05 -6.53 19.86
C VAL A 107 -16.09 -5.00 19.72
N GLN A 108 -16.34 -4.27 20.80
CA GLN A 108 -16.37 -2.79 20.74
C GLN A 108 -14.98 -2.18 20.58
N THR A 109 -13.97 -2.81 21.17
CA THR A 109 -12.61 -2.27 21.19
C THR A 109 -11.88 -2.48 19.87
N THR A 110 -12.04 -3.66 19.24
CA THR A 110 -11.40 -3.97 17.94
C THR A 110 -12.04 -3.19 16.80
N GLY A 111 -13.38 -3.14 16.71
CA GLY A 111 -14.08 -2.41 15.65
C GLY A 111 -13.77 -0.90 15.64
N GLY A 112 -13.70 -0.27 16.81
CA GLY A 112 -13.36 1.14 16.92
C GLY A 112 -11.90 1.44 16.58
N LEU A 113 -10.94 0.57 16.95
CA LEU A 113 -9.52 0.75 16.61
C LEU A 113 -9.28 0.55 15.12
N LEU A 114 -10.01 -0.37 14.52
CA LEU A 114 -9.95 -0.68 13.10
C LEU A 114 -10.51 0.45 12.24
N ALA A 115 -11.62 1.08 12.65
CA ALA A 115 -12.12 2.29 12.01
C ALA A 115 -11.10 3.44 12.08
N ASP A 116 -10.46 3.64 13.23
CA ASP A 116 -9.39 4.64 13.39
C ASP A 116 -8.19 4.34 12.45
N LEU A 117 -7.82 3.06 12.27
CA LEU A 117 -6.76 2.65 11.34
C LEU A 117 -7.14 2.87 9.88
N ILE A 118 -8.39 2.58 9.50
CA ILE A 118 -8.91 2.87 8.16
C ILE A 118 -8.81 4.37 7.86
N GLU A 119 -9.22 5.23 8.79
CA GLU A 119 -9.14 6.68 8.59
C GLU A 119 -7.70 7.17 8.41
N ILE A 120 -6.76 6.62 9.18
CA ILE A 120 -5.33 6.90 9.01
C ILE A 120 -4.83 6.43 7.64
N GLN A 121 -5.21 5.23 7.21
CA GLN A 121 -4.80 4.72 5.90
C GLN A 121 -5.31 5.61 4.77
N ILE A 122 -6.59 6.00 4.81
CA ILE A 122 -7.19 6.89 3.82
C ILE A 122 -6.43 8.21 3.77
N TYR A 123 -6.09 8.77 4.94
CA TYR A 123 -5.33 10.01 5.03
C TYR A 123 -3.92 9.87 4.44
N ALA A 124 -3.19 8.81 4.82
CA ALA A 124 -1.86 8.49 4.31
C ALA A 124 -1.85 8.27 2.79
N GLU A 125 -2.83 7.54 2.26
CA GLU A 125 -2.95 7.27 0.84
C GLU A 125 -3.27 8.54 0.04
N ASN A 126 -4.18 9.38 0.53
CA ASN A 126 -4.48 10.67 -0.11
C ASN A 126 -3.26 11.58 -0.17
N ARG A 127 -2.46 11.62 0.90
CA ARG A 127 -1.22 12.40 0.90
C ARG A 127 -0.19 11.82 -0.07
N TYR A 128 0.01 10.50 -0.06
CA TYR A 128 0.87 9.81 -1.03
C TYR A 128 0.50 10.14 -2.48
N ARG A 129 -0.80 10.10 -2.81
CA ARG A 129 -1.31 10.45 -4.14
C ARG A 129 -1.07 11.90 -4.54
N THR A 130 -1.02 12.81 -3.57
CA THR A 130 -0.70 14.22 -3.82
C THR A 130 0.80 14.43 -4.08
N LEU A 131 1.65 13.73 -3.32
CA LEU A 131 3.11 13.85 -3.41
C LEU A 131 3.70 13.17 -4.65
N LEU A 132 3.05 12.11 -5.15
CA LEU A 132 3.58 11.30 -6.25
C LEU A 132 3.72 12.08 -7.58
N PRO A 133 2.72 12.88 -8.04
CA PRO A 133 2.91 13.76 -9.19
C PRO A 133 3.97 14.86 -8.96
N GLU A 134 4.01 15.45 -7.75
CA GLU A 134 4.98 16.50 -7.40
C GLU A 134 6.44 16.00 -7.52
N LEU A 135 6.70 14.74 -7.17
CA LEU A 135 7.99 14.07 -7.38
C LEU A 135 8.40 14.01 -8.86
N GLY A 136 7.46 13.77 -9.76
CA GLY A 136 7.72 13.62 -11.19
C GLY A 136 8.05 14.92 -11.89
N HIS A 137 7.44 16.02 -11.44
CA HIS A 137 7.65 17.35 -12.02
C HIS A 137 8.86 18.11 -11.43
N ASN A 138 9.72 17.43 -10.63
CA ASN A 138 10.87 18.00 -9.92
C ASN A 138 10.53 19.21 -9.04
N ALA A 139 9.31 19.26 -8.50
CA ALA A 139 8.76 20.41 -7.79
C ALA A 139 8.54 20.17 -6.28
N ILE A 140 9.00 19.03 -5.76
CA ILE A 140 8.79 18.65 -4.36
C ILE A 140 9.85 19.26 -3.43
N SER A 141 9.45 19.71 -2.25
CA SER A 141 10.38 20.16 -1.21
C SER A 141 11.07 18.96 -0.55
N ARG A 142 12.15 19.21 0.20
CA ARG A 142 12.80 18.15 0.99
C ARG A 142 11.84 17.57 2.03
N ILE A 143 11.03 18.43 2.65
CA ILE A 143 10.02 18.03 3.65
C ILE A 143 8.99 17.08 3.03
N ASP A 144 8.50 17.42 1.85
CA ASP A 144 7.51 16.61 1.13
C ASP A 144 8.13 15.28 0.65
N GLU A 145 9.42 15.27 0.25
CA GLU A 145 10.14 14.06 -0.12
C GLU A 145 10.38 13.12 1.09
N GLU A 146 10.70 13.68 2.26
CA GLU A 146 10.84 12.93 3.51
C GLU A 146 9.49 12.36 3.98
N GLU A 147 8.40 13.12 3.84
CA GLU A 147 7.05 12.63 4.11
C GLU A 147 6.66 11.48 3.17
N PHE A 148 6.97 11.60 1.88
CA PHE A 148 6.74 10.54 0.90
C PHE A 148 7.45 9.23 1.28
N ASP A 149 8.72 9.33 1.70
CA ASP A 149 9.50 8.17 2.14
C ASP A 149 8.88 7.52 3.38
N PHE A 150 8.48 8.33 4.37
CA PHE A 150 7.78 7.84 5.55
C PHE A 150 6.48 7.11 5.19
N LEU A 151 5.68 7.69 4.29
CA LEU A 151 4.42 7.10 3.84
C LEU A 151 4.66 5.73 3.21
N CYS A 152 5.58 5.65 2.24
CA CYS A 152 5.98 4.41 1.57
C CYS A 152 6.42 3.31 2.54
N ILE A 153 7.25 3.66 3.52
CA ILE A 153 7.78 2.69 4.50
C ILE A 153 6.69 2.21 5.46
N SER A 154 5.81 3.12 5.91
CA SER A 154 4.91 2.86 7.04
C SER A 154 3.55 2.30 6.62
N PHE A 155 3.08 2.63 5.41
CA PHE A 155 1.71 2.33 4.96
C PHE A 155 1.64 1.43 3.74
N PHE A 156 2.79 1.08 3.16
CA PHE A 156 2.83 0.31 1.93
C PHE A 156 3.84 -0.84 1.97
N LYS A 157 3.61 -1.85 1.15
CA LYS A 157 4.55 -2.96 0.91
C LYS A 157 4.81 -3.18 -0.57
N GLN A 158 5.96 -3.81 -0.84
CA GLN A 158 6.35 -4.20 -2.18
C GLN A 158 6.08 -5.70 -2.36
N TYR A 159 5.44 -6.08 -3.47
CA TYR A 159 5.45 -7.48 -3.90
C TYR A 159 6.83 -7.81 -4.48
N SER A 160 7.46 -8.86 -3.98
CA SER A 160 8.69 -9.36 -4.59
C SER A 160 8.40 -10.38 -5.69
N VAL A 161 9.41 -10.58 -6.54
CA VAL A 161 9.43 -11.57 -7.63
C VAL A 161 8.94 -12.92 -7.10
N ILE A 162 8.16 -13.62 -7.93
CA ILE A 162 7.71 -14.99 -7.66
C ILE A 162 8.94 -15.87 -7.37
N GLU A 163 9.12 -16.28 -6.12
CA GLU A 163 10.11 -17.27 -5.72
C GLU A 163 9.36 -18.58 -5.50
N ASN A 164 9.65 -19.61 -6.30
CA ASN A 164 9.02 -20.93 -6.20
C ASN A 164 7.49 -20.93 -6.36
N GLY A 165 6.95 -20.09 -7.24
CA GLY A 165 5.49 -20.02 -7.48
C GLY A 165 4.73 -19.15 -6.46
N GLU A 166 5.36 -18.77 -5.34
CA GLU A 166 4.74 -17.94 -4.31
C GLU A 166 5.17 -16.48 -4.41
N GLN A 167 4.19 -15.58 -4.37
CA GLN A 167 4.44 -14.15 -4.33
C GLN A 167 4.74 -13.72 -2.89
N LYS A 168 5.99 -13.37 -2.61
CA LYS A 168 6.38 -12.93 -1.26
C LYS A 168 6.24 -11.42 -1.11
N ILE A 169 5.59 -10.98 -0.04
CA ILE A 169 5.52 -9.56 0.33
C ILE A 169 6.74 -9.20 1.17
N LYS A 170 7.46 -8.13 0.79
CA LYS A 170 8.61 -7.63 1.55
C LYS A 170 8.36 -6.19 2.06
N PRO A 171 8.95 -5.81 3.21
CA PRO A 171 8.94 -4.42 3.65
C PRO A 171 9.53 -3.50 2.57
N PHE A 172 9.08 -2.25 2.51
CA PHE A 172 9.67 -1.25 1.63
C PHE A 172 11.14 -1.03 2.00
N THR A 173 12.04 -1.17 1.02
CA THR A 173 13.48 -0.98 1.22
C THR A 173 13.92 0.40 0.73
N SER A 174 15.07 0.88 1.21
CA SER A 174 15.66 2.16 0.75
C SER A 174 15.97 2.15 -0.77
N ASP A 175 16.31 1.00 -1.34
CA ASP A 175 16.52 0.87 -2.78
C ASP A 175 15.20 0.85 -3.57
N ALA A 176 14.13 0.31 -3.00
CA ALA A 176 12.79 0.40 -3.57
C ALA A 176 12.30 1.85 -3.67
N LEU A 177 12.54 2.66 -2.63
CA LEU A 177 12.21 4.10 -2.64
C LEU A 177 12.94 4.84 -3.76
N LYS A 178 14.25 4.62 -3.90
CA LYS A 178 15.04 5.21 -5.00
C LYS A 178 14.49 4.82 -6.36
N ASN A 179 14.13 3.55 -6.53
CA ASN A 179 13.59 3.05 -7.79
C ASN A 179 12.25 3.70 -8.13
N ILE A 180 11.31 3.82 -7.18
CA ILE A 180 10.04 4.50 -7.40
C ILE A 180 10.26 5.95 -7.81
N LYS A 181 11.07 6.70 -7.07
CA LYS A 181 11.37 8.10 -7.40
C LYS A 181 11.98 8.25 -8.79
N LEU A 182 12.85 7.33 -9.18
CA LEU A 182 13.47 7.29 -10.52
C LEU A 182 12.42 6.99 -11.60
N ASP A 183 11.56 6.01 -11.38
CA ASP A 183 10.56 5.59 -12.37
C ASP A 183 9.42 6.59 -12.50
N VAL A 184 9.00 7.25 -11.41
CA VAL A 184 8.11 8.43 -11.46
C VAL A 184 8.70 9.46 -12.42
N LYS A 185 9.96 9.86 -12.22
CA LYS A 185 10.65 10.81 -13.12
C LYS A 185 10.72 10.31 -14.57
N LYS A 186 11.01 9.03 -14.80
CA LYS A 186 11.05 8.46 -16.15
C LYS A 186 9.68 8.52 -16.82
N ILE A 187 8.63 8.08 -16.12
CA ILE A 187 7.26 8.02 -16.63
C ILE A 187 6.80 9.44 -16.97
N THR A 188 6.92 10.39 -16.03
CA THR A 188 6.56 11.80 -16.24
C THR A 188 7.32 12.43 -17.41
N ASN A 189 8.60 12.10 -17.61
CA ASN A 189 9.37 12.61 -18.75
C ASN A 189 9.04 11.92 -20.08
N SER A 190 8.65 10.64 -20.04
CA SER A 190 8.34 9.85 -21.24
C SER A 190 6.94 10.11 -21.80
N LEU A 191 6.01 10.52 -20.94
CA LEU A 191 4.64 10.82 -21.28
C LEU A 191 4.48 12.34 -21.33
N SER A 192 4.60 12.93 -22.52
CA SER A 192 4.57 14.39 -22.73
C SER A 192 3.27 15.10 -22.29
N ALA A 193 2.27 14.35 -21.81
CA ALA A 193 1.01 14.84 -21.24
C ALA A 193 0.33 13.79 -20.34
N CYS A 194 1.08 13.08 -19.49
CA CYS A 194 0.49 12.13 -18.53
C CYS A 194 -0.45 12.86 -17.56
N SER A 195 -1.66 12.34 -17.35
CA SER A 195 -2.49 12.79 -16.23
C SER A 195 -1.99 12.20 -14.91
N ASP A 196 -2.32 12.85 -13.78
CA ASP A 196 -1.98 12.32 -12.45
C ASP A 196 -2.54 10.91 -12.22
N GLU A 197 -3.72 10.62 -12.77
CA GLU A 197 -4.35 9.30 -12.70
C GLU A 197 -3.59 8.24 -13.51
N GLU A 198 -3.12 8.58 -14.72
CA GLU A 198 -2.33 7.68 -15.55
C GLU A 198 -0.95 7.41 -14.91
N LEU A 199 -0.34 8.42 -14.30
CA LEU A 199 0.90 8.27 -13.53
C LEU A 199 0.69 7.34 -12.33
N LEU A 200 -0.38 7.57 -11.56
CA LEU A 200 -0.75 6.73 -10.42
C LEU A 200 -0.99 5.29 -10.84
N PHE A 201 -1.72 5.08 -11.95
CA PHE A 201 -1.96 3.77 -12.53
C PHE A 201 -0.64 3.08 -12.89
N GLU A 202 0.23 3.74 -13.64
CA GLU A 202 1.50 3.17 -14.11
C GLU A 202 2.47 2.84 -12.96
N ILE A 203 2.50 3.67 -11.92
CA ILE A 203 3.31 3.42 -10.73
C ILE A 203 2.74 2.25 -9.90
N ASN A 204 1.43 2.25 -9.64
CA ASN A 204 0.79 1.16 -8.90
C ASN A 204 0.91 -0.17 -9.65
N ARG A 205 0.77 -0.17 -10.97
CA ARG A 205 0.99 -1.33 -11.84
C ARG A 205 2.38 -1.91 -11.67
N ARG A 206 3.43 -1.09 -11.60
CA ARG A 206 4.84 -1.55 -11.58
C ARG A 206 5.35 -1.96 -10.21
N TYR A 207 4.93 -1.25 -9.17
CA TYR A 207 5.45 -1.45 -7.82
C TYR A 207 4.50 -2.22 -6.91
N CYS A 208 3.29 -2.49 -7.40
CA CYS A 208 2.19 -3.13 -6.67
C CYS A 208 2.16 -2.67 -5.21
N VAL A 209 2.16 -1.36 -5.03
CA VAL A 209 2.18 -0.74 -3.72
C VAL A 209 0.89 -1.17 -3.02
N CYS A 210 0.94 -2.15 -2.13
CA CYS A 210 -0.24 -2.63 -1.42
C CYS A 210 -0.36 -1.91 -0.08
N ASN A 211 -1.55 -1.36 0.17
CA ASN A 211 -1.89 -0.75 1.45
C ASN A 211 -1.72 -1.80 2.55
N CYS A 212 -0.90 -1.49 3.55
CA CYS A 212 -0.82 -2.28 4.77
C CYS A 212 -1.11 -1.41 5.98
N MET A 213 -1.92 -1.92 6.91
CA MET A 213 -2.07 -1.23 8.19
C MET A 213 -0.73 -1.20 8.95
N PRO A 214 -0.40 -0.06 9.58
CA PRO A 214 0.83 0.11 10.37
C PRO A 214 0.68 -0.59 11.73
N MET A 215 0.62 -1.92 11.75
CA MET A 215 0.78 -2.70 12.97
C MET A 215 2.12 -3.43 12.95
N GLU A 216 2.98 -3.13 13.92
CA GLU A 216 4.15 -3.96 14.22
C GLU A 216 3.66 -5.38 14.55
N GLY A 217 3.83 -6.32 13.62
CA GLY A 217 3.62 -7.76 13.85
C GLY A 217 2.45 -8.40 13.09
N THR A 218 1.45 -7.64 12.62
CA THR A 218 0.33 -8.17 11.81
C THR A 218 -0.05 -7.18 10.73
N ALA A 219 0.56 -7.31 9.56
CA ALA A 219 0.20 -6.49 8.42
C ALA A 219 -1.13 -6.95 7.84
N VAL A 220 -2.19 -6.21 8.15
CA VAL A 220 -3.49 -6.36 7.50
C VAL A 220 -3.39 -5.66 6.15
N ASN A 221 -3.42 -6.43 5.06
CA ASN A 221 -3.30 -5.95 3.69
C ASN A 221 -4.68 -5.57 3.16
N MET A 222 -4.85 -4.35 2.67
CA MET A 222 -6.13 -3.90 2.12
C MET A 222 -6.14 -3.79 0.59
N ARG A 223 -5.07 -4.19 -0.12
CA ARG A 223 -5.11 -4.43 -1.58
C ARG A 223 -5.19 -5.92 -1.86
N PHE A 224 -6.43 -6.36 -2.12
CA PHE A 224 -6.94 -7.73 -2.06
C PHE A 224 -6.45 -8.70 -3.15
N ALA A 225 -5.60 -8.29 -4.09
CA ALA A 225 -5.40 -9.06 -5.31
C ALA A 225 -4.51 -10.31 -5.17
N ASN A 226 -3.75 -10.53 -4.08
CA ASN A 226 -2.71 -11.59 -4.08
C ASN A 226 -2.41 -12.28 -2.74
N ASN A 227 -3.22 -12.07 -1.70
CA ASN A 227 -2.90 -12.62 -0.37
C ASN A 227 -3.70 -13.87 0.03
N GLY A 228 -4.53 -14.42 -0.86
CA GLY A 228 -5.32 -15.62 -0.55
C GLY A 228 -6.32 -15.45 0.60
N TYR A 229 -6.53 -14.23 1.10
CA TYR A 229 -7.56 -13.90 2.09
C TYR A 229 -8.78 -13.30 1.39
N ASP A 230 -9.95 -13.77 1.82
CA ASP A 230 -11.21 -13.49 1.16
C ASP A 230 -11.65 -12.01 1.39
N PRO A 231 -11.91 -11.22 0.33
CA PRO A 231 -12.45 -9.87 0.46
C PRO A 231 -13.72 -9.80 1.33
N ILE A 232 -14.48 -10.88 1.42
CA ILE A 232 -15.76 -10.98 2.16
C ILE A 232 -15.54 -11.31 3.64
N GLU A 233 -14.51 -12.07 4.01
CA GLU A 233 -14.08 -12.22 5.41
C GLU A 233 -13.81 -10.86 6.05
N TYR A 234 -13.25 -9.94 5.27
CA TYR A 234 -13.02 -8.57 5.69
C TYR A 234 -14.34 -7.81 5.91
N VAL A 235 -15.21 -7.73 4.89
CA VAL A 235 -16.56 -7.09 4.99
C VAL A 235 -17.30 -7.50 6.26
N ALA A 236 -17.17 -8.78 6.61
CA ALA A 236 -17.80 -9.39 7.73
C ALA A 236 -17.19 -9.13 9.12
N LEU A 237 -15.86 -9.00 9.21
CA LEU A 237 -15.16 -8.60 10.43
C LEU A 237 -15.47 -7.13 10.81
N PHE A 238 -15.94 -6.32 9.85
CA PHE A 238 -16.24 -4.92 10.07
C PHE A 238 -17.70 -4.67 10.50
N HIS A 239 -17.93 -4.66 11.81
CA HIS A 239 -19.21 -4.22 12.40
C HIS A 239 -19.61 -2.75 12.08
N SER A 240 -18.76 -1.98 11.40
CA SER A 240 -19.11 -0.65 10.88
C SER A 240 -19.05 -0.62 9.35
N GLN A 241 -20.16 -1.00 8.70
CA GLN A 241 -20.35 -0.85 7.25
C GLN A 241 -19.90 0.53 6.73
N GLN A 242 -20.07 1.58 7.55
CA GLN A 242 -19.68 2.95 7.20
C GLN A 242 -18.17 3.17 7.03
N ALA A 243 -17.32 2.58 7.89
CA ALA A 243 -15.87 2.74 7.77
C ALA A 243 -15.34 2.02 6.53
N TYR A 244 -15.90 0.85 6.23
CA TYR A 244 -15.54 0.09 5.05
C TYR A 244 -16.03 0.76 3.76
N TYR A 245 -17.23 1.34 3.76
CA TYR A 245 -17.71 2.17 2.65
C TYR A 245 -16.74 3.33 2.38
N LYS A 246 -16.33 4.07 3.42
CA LYS A 246 -15.33 5.15 3.28
C LYS A 246 -14.00 4.63 2.71
N PHE A 247 -13.56 3.46 3.16
CA PHE A 247 -12.34 2.84 2.66
C PHE A 247 -12.47 2.52 1.17
N VAL A 248 -13.49 1.77 0.77
CA VAL A 248 -13.72 1.40 -0.63
C VAL A 248 -13.90 2.64 -1.49
N ASP A 249 -14.67 3.64 -1.03
CA ASP A 249 -14.86 4.90 -1.74
C ASP A 249 -13.54 5.65 -2.01
N SER A 250 -12.57 5.55 -1.10
CA SER A 250 -11.23 6.16 -1.24
C SER A 250 -10.30 5.44 -2.24
N LEU A 251 -10.61 4.20 -2.61
CA LEU A 251 -9.78 3.40 -3.52
C LEU A 251 -9.73 4.01 -4.93
N LEU A 252 -8.66 3.71 -5.67
CA LEU A 252 -8.58 4.07 -7.08
C LEU A 252 -9.66 3.32 -7.88
N PRO A 253 -10.12 3.86 -9.02
CA PRO A 253 -11.04 3.16 -9.91
C PRO A 253 -10.58 1.74 -10.26
N TRP A 254 -9.29 1.59 -10.57
CA TRP A 254 -8.70 0.27 -10.83
C TRP A 254 -8.85 -0.70 -9.65
N ASP A 255 -8.54 -0.25 -8.43
CA ASP A 255 -8.61 -1.10 -7.24
C ASP A 255 -10.06 -1.54 -6.95
N LYS A 256 -11.04 -0.65 -7.21
CA LYS A 256 -12.47 -0.93 -7.11
C LYS A 256 -12.93 -1.96 -8.14
N ASP A 257 -12.48 -1.83 -9.39
CA ASP A 257 -12.81 -2.75 -10.48
C ASP A 257 -12.22 -4.14 -10.23
N VAL A 258 -10.99 -4.23 -9.71
CA VAL A 258 -10.38 -5.50 -9.27
C VAL A 258 -11.19 -6.12 -8.14
N LEU A 259 -11.58 -5.33 -7.14
CA LEU A 259 -12.42 -5.83 -6.03
C LEU A 259 -13.75 -6.39 -6.50
N LEU A 260 -14.40 -5.72 -7.47
CA LEU A 260 -15.64 -6.21 -8.06
C LEU A 260 -15.42 -7.53 -8.81
N ALA A 261 -14.32 -7.63 -9.57
CA ALA A 261 -13.98 -8.85 -10.29
C ALA A 261 -13.69 -10.03 -9.33
N GLU A 262 -12.99 -9.77 -8.21
CA GLU A 262 -12.80 -10.77 -7.14
C GLU A 262 -14.12 -11.18 -6.47
N ALA A 263 -14.98 -10.21 -6.13
CA ALA A 263 -16.27 -10.48 -5.51
C ALA A 263 -17.16 -11.36 -6.41
N LEU A 264 -17.14 -11.12 -7.73
CA LEU A 264 -17.84 -11.93 -8.71
C LEU A 264 -17.24 -13.34 -8.85
N ARG A 265 -15.91 -13.47 -8.75
CA ARG A 265 -15.20 -14.76 -8.82
C ARG A 265 -15.54 -15.69 -7.65
N TYR A 266 -15.50 -15.17 -6.43
CA TYR A 266 -15.59 -15.96 -5.19
C TYR A 266 -17.01 -16.34 -4.75
N THR A 267 -18.03 -15.89 -5.48
CA THR A 267 -19.46 -16.16 -5.28
C THR A 267 -19.84 -17.61 -4.92
N GLU A 268 -19.07 -18.62 -5.35
CA GLU A 268 -19.31 -20.06 -5.10
C GLU A 268 -18.51 -20.60 -3.90
N TYR A 269 -17.24 -20.22 -3.76
CA TYR A 269 -16.30 -20.71 -2.73
C TYR A 269 -16.72 -20.34 -1.30
N LEU A 270 -17.42 -19.22 -1.17
CA LEU A 270 -17.91 -18.72 0.12
C LEU A 270 -18.96 -19.65 0.71
N LYS A 271 -19.78 -20.31 -0.12
CA LYS A 271 -20.87 -21.16 0.37
C LYS A 271 -20.34 -22.38 1.13
N ASP A 272 -19.32 -23.04 0.59
CA ASP A 272 -18.83 -24.31 1.12
C ASP A 272 -17.93 -24.13 2.36
N ILE A 273 -17.12 -23.06 2.44
CA ILE A 273 -16.28 -22.77 3.61
C ILE A 273 -17.12 -22.33 4.82
N TYR A 274 -18.13 -21.51 4.61
CA TYR A 274 -18.93 -20.95 5.70
C TYR A 274 -19.96 -21.94 6.26
N GLU A 275 -20.32 -22.99 5.52
CA GLU A 275 -21.13 -24.08 6.05
C GLU A 275 -20.33 -25.02 6.99
N GLU A 276 -19.00 -25.07 6.89
CA GLU A 276 -18.19 -26.11 7.54
C GLU A 276 -17.20 -25.65 8.63
N GLU A 277 -16.56 -24.46 8.55
CA GLU A 277 -15.41 -24.13 9.43
C GLU A 277 -15.56 -22.90 10.34
N ILE A 278 -16.48 -21.96 10.07
CA ILE A 278 -16.59 -20.71 10.84
C ILE A 278 -18.03 -20.54 11.35
N THR A 279 -18.22 -20.35 12.66
CA THR A 279 -19.52 -20.04 13.29
C THR A 279 -20.16 -18.70 12.87
N LEU A 280 -19.58 -18.00 11.89
CA LEU A 280 -20.11 -16.78 11.29
C LEU A 280 -20.75 -17.15 9.96
N TYR A 281 -22.08 -17.25 9.97
CA TYR A 281 -22.91 -17.56 8.83
C TYR A 281 -22.96 -16.34 7.90
N TYR A 282 -22.32 -16.39 6.73
CA TYR A 282 -22.50 -15.35 5.70
C TYR A 282 -23.49 -15.84 4.65
N GLY A 283 -24.52 -15.03 4.43
CA GLY A 283 -25.56 -15.33 3.47
C GLY A 283 -25.23 -14.77 2.08
N GLU A 284 -25.94 -15.29 1.09
CA GLU A 284 -25.97 -14.74 -0.27
C GLU A 284 -26.23 -13.21 -0.30
N ASP A 285 -27.05 -12.71 0.63
CA ASP A 285 -27.36 -11.29 0.78
C ASP A 285 -26.15 -10.43 1.18
N ASP A 286 -25.19 -10.98 1.93
CA ASP A 286 -23.98 -10.26 2.33
C ASP A 286 -23.05 -10.04 1.11
N VAL A 287 -22.90 -11.08 0.28
CA VAL A 287 -22.11 -11.03 -0.96
C VAL A 287 -22.73 -10.03 -1.94
N LYS A 288 -24.06 -10.12 -2.13
CA LYS A 288 -24.80 -9.16 -2.95
C LYS A 288 -24.71 -7.74 -2.41
N GLY A 289 -24.77 -7.57 -1.09
CA GLY A 289 -24.58 -6.29 -0.42
C GLY A 289 -23.18 -5.70 -0.67
N PHE A 290 -22.14 -6.54 -0.65
CA PHE A 290 -20.79 -6.11 -0.96
C PHE A 290 -20.62 -5.71 -2.43
N ILE A 291 -21.12 -6.52 -3.37
CA ILE A 291 -21.11 -6.18 -4.81
C ILE A 291 -21.84 -4.86 -5.04
N LYS A 292 -23.01 -4.68 -4.42
CA LYS A 292 -23.78 -3.44 -4.48
C LYS A 292 -22.96 -2.24 -4.01
N MET A 293 -22.33 -2.35 -2.85
CA MET A 293 -21.51 -1.29 -2.26
C MET A 293 -20.33 -0.92 -3.16
N LEU A 294 -19.64 -1.91 -3.76
CA LEU A 294 -18.56 -1.67 -4.71
C LEU A 294 -19.04 -0.84 -5.90
N ILE A 295 -20.19 -1.21 -6.49
CA ILE A 295 -20.80 -0.47 -7.61
C ILE A 295 -21.21 0.94 -7.18
N GLU A 296 -21.82 1.11 -6.01
CA GLU A 296 -22.18 2.43 -5.45
C GLU A 296 -20.95 3.31 -5.19
N CYS A 297 -19.79 2.71 -4.90
CA CYS A 297 -18.50 3.40 -4.79
C CYS A 297 -17.82 3.66 -6.15
N GLY A 298 -18.44 3.28 -7.26
CA GLY A 298 -17.94 3.53 -8.62
C GLY A 298 -17.08 2.42 -9.23
N ALA A 299 -17.12 1.20 -8.67
CA ALA A 299 -16.57 0.02 -9.34
C ALA A 299 -17.32 -0.27 -10.65
N THR A 300 -16.62 -0.83 -11.63
CA THR A 300 -17.15 -1.16 -12.95
C THR A 300 -16.62 -2.51 -13.38
N ILE A 301 -17.49 -3.33 -13.97
CA ILE A 301 -17.07 -4.56 -14.65
C ILE A 301 -16.09 -4.18 -15.75
N ASN A 302 -14.91 -4.79 -15.74
CA ASN A 302 -13.84 -4.44 -16.67
C ASN A 302 -13.36 -5.68 -17.43
N HIS A 303 -13.57 -5.70 -18.74
CA HIS A 303 -13.21 -6.82 -19.62
C HIS A 303 -11.71 -7.03 -19.78
N THR A 304 -10.90 -6.06 -19.36
CA THR A 304 -9.44 -6.12 -19.37
C THR A 304 -8.91 -6.79 -18.10
N ILE A 305 -9.66 -6.77 -16.99
CA ILE A 305 -9.33 -7.49 -15.74
C ILE A 305 -9.79 -8.93 -15.90
N ARG A 306 -8.87 -9.83 -16.25
CA ARG A 306 -9.16 -11.23 -16.57
C ARG A 306 -8.46 -12.19 -15.63
N TYR A 307 -9.17 -13.26 -15.30
CA TYR A 307 -8.67 -14.37 -14.48
C TYR A 307 -8.45 -15.61 -15.34
N THR A 308 -7.24 -16.16 -15.31
CA THR A 308 -6.91 -17.38 -16.07
C THR A 308 -7.02 -18.57 -15.16
N ILE A 309 -7.85 -19.54 -15.56
CA ILE A 309 -7.95 -20.82 -14.88
C ILE A 309 -6.80 -21.68 -15.40
N GLN A 310 -5.82 -21.94 -14.54
CA GLN A 310 -4.79 -22.93 -14.80
C GLN A 310 -5.22 -24.25 -14.19
N ARG A 311 -5.02 -25.32 -14.95
CA ARG A 311 -5.27 -26.67 -14.47
C ARG A 311 -3.94 -27.38 -14.38
N GLU A 312 -3.58 -27.81 -13.18
CA GLU A 312 -2.46 -28.69 -12.97
C GLU A 312 -2.97 -30.06 -12.58
N THR A 313 -2.34 -31.10 -13.12
CA THR A 313 -2.60 -32.46 -12.66
C THR A 313 -1.54 -32.77 -11.61
N ILE A 314 -1.96 -32.89 -10.36
CA ILE A 314 -1.08 -33.30 -9.26
C ILE A 314 -1.20 -34.80 -9.05
N ASN A 315 -0.06 -35.44 -8.77
CA ASN A 315 -0.06 -36.82 -8.32
C ASN A 315 -0.47 -36.86 -6.85
N ILE A 316 -1.60 -37.52 -6.55
CA ILE A 316 -2.19 -37.53 -5.21
C ILE A 316 -1.21 -38.12 -4.18
N ALA A 317 -0.42 -39.13 -4.56
CA ALA A 317 0.56 -39.74 -3.66
C ALA A 317 1.76 -38.81 -3.37
N GLU A 318 2.22 -38.05 -4.36
CA GLU A 318 3.29 -37.05 -4.16
C GLU A 318 2.82 -35.90 -3.27
N GLU A 319 1.57 -35.46 -3.42
CA GLU A 319 1.02 -34.38 -2.60
C GLU A 319 0.74 -34.83 -1.17
N LEU A 320 0.21 -36.06 -0.97
CA LEU A 320 0.12 -36.67 0.36
C LEU A 320 1.50 -36.78 1.03
N ALA A 321 2.55 -37.13 0.28
CA ALA A 321 3.90 -37.17 0.81
C ALA A 321 4.41 -35.77 1.19
N ARG A 322 4.06 -34.72 0.43
CA ARG A 322 4.38 -33.31 0.76
C ARG A 322 3.66 -32.87 2.04
N LEU A 323 2.35 -33.09 2.14
CA LEU A 323 1.54 -32.76 3.31
C LEU A 323 2.02 -33.53 4.55
N TYR A 324 2.30 -34.83 4.39
CA TYR A 324 2.94 -35.63 5.44
C TYR A 324 4.27 -35.02 5.87
N ALA A 325 5.16 -34.68 4.93
CA ALA A 325 6.42 -34.02 5.28
C ALA A 325 6.20 -32.69 6.02
N MET A 326 5.17 -31.90 5.69
CA MET A 326 4.84 -30.69 6.45
C MET A 326 4.40 -30.97 7.89
N PHE A 327 3.67 -32.07 8.13
CA PHE A 327 3.26 -32.48 9.48
C PHE A 327 4.41 -33.10 10.30
N TYR A 328 5.40 -33.72 9.64
CA TYR A 328 6.37 -34.61 10.30
C TYR A 328 7.86 -34.22 10.09
N ALA A 329 8.19 -33.15 9.35
CA ALA A 329 9.58 -32.68 9.22
C ALA A 329 10.06 -31.92 10.48
N PRO A 330 11.33 -32.08 10.90
CA PRO A 330 11.89 -31.35 12.02
C PRO A 330 11.87 -29.85 11.75
N THR A 331 11.26 -29.08 12.65
CA THR A 331 11.22 -27.62 12.52
C THR A 331 12.61 -27.06 12.85
N VAL A 332 13.21 -26.34 11.89
CA VAL A 332 14.46 -25.63 12.11
C VAL A 332 14.13 -24.26 12.72
N VAL A 333 14.50 -24.07 13.99
CA VAL A 333 14.25 -22.82 14.70
C VAL A 333 15.56 -22.06 14.84
N TYR A 334 15.55 -20.77 14.53
CA TYR A 334 16.70 -19.90 14.78
C TYR A 334 16.75 -19.55 16.28
N ASP A 335 17.69 -20.14 17.01
CA ASP A 335 17.93 -19.85 18.42
C ASP A 335 18.56 -18.46 18.52
N THR A 336 17.76 -17.45 18.83
CA THR A 336 18.17 -16.04 18.92
C THR A 336 19.22 -15.80 20.02
N ALA A 337 19.26 -16.64 21.05
CA ALA A 337 20.26 -16.55 22.11
C ALA A 337 21.61 -17.13 21.66
N LYS A 338 21.60 -18.18 20.84
CA LYS A 338 22.82 -18.84 20.34
C LYS A 338 23.27 -18.40 18.95
N LYS A 339 22.45 -17.62 18.23
CA LYS A 339 22.66 -17.16 16.85
C LYS A 339 22.97 -18.30 15.87
N GLN A 340 22.29 -19.43 16.03
CA GLN A 340 22.42 -20.58 15.14
C GLN A 340 21.07 -21.24 14.94
N PHE A 341 20.92 -21.94 13.81
CA PHE A 341 19.77 -22.79 13.56
C PHE A 341 19.89 -24.07 14.41
N ALA A 342 18.81 -24.44 15.07
CA ALA A 342 18.68 -25.69 15.81
C ALA A 342 17.49 -26.47 15.26
N GLU A 343 17.71 -27.76 14.97
CA GLU A 343 16.63 -28.69 14.66
C GLU A 343 15.93 -29.08 15.96
N LEU A 344 14.61 -28.91 16.00
CA LEU A 344 13.78 -29.51 17.04
C LEU A 344 13.37 -30.90 16.57
N ASP A 345 13.85 -31.95 17.26
CA ASP A 345 13.35 -33.32 17.11
C ASP A 345 11.88 -33.35 17.57
N TYR A 346 10.96 -33.58 16.64
CA TYR A 346 9.53 -33.73 16.96
C TYR A 346 9.18 -35.21 17.16
N TYR A 347 8.53 -35.53 18.29
CA TYR A 347 7.86 -36.81 18.50
C TYR A 347 6.36 -36.63 18.21
N PRO A 348 5.75 -37.43 17.33
CA PRO A 348 4.33 -37.27 17.01
C PRO A 348 3.49 -37.78 18.19
N THR A 349 2.71 -36.89 18.80
CA THR A 349 1.54 -37.31 19.59
C THR A 349 0.25 -36.97 18.83
N PRO A 350 -0.83 -37.75 19.02
CA PRO A 350 -2.06 -37.66 18.21
C PRO A 350 -2.78 -36.29 18.26
N ASP A 351 -2.44 -35.43 19.21
CA ASP A 351 -3.18 -34.20 19.52
C ASP A 351 -2.38 -32.90 19.28
N THR A 352 -1.34 -32.93 18.44
CA THR A 352 -0.48 -31.74 18.25
C THR A 352 -1.05 -30.75 17.21
N PRO A 353 -1.29 -29.47 17.57
CA PRO A 353 -2.10 -28.53 16.78
C PRO A 353 -1.25 -27.71 15.79
N VAL A 354 -0.68 -28.38 14.77
CA VAL A 354 0.06 -27.69 13.69
C VAL A 354 -0.66 -27.80 12.34
N ALA A 355 -1.47 -28.83 12.13
CA ALA A 355 -2.42 -28.84 11.02
C ALA A 355 -3.56 -27.88 11.34
N THR A 356 -3.80 -26.90 10.48
CA THR A 356 -5.11 -26.23 10.49
C THR A 356 -6.18 -27.30 10.23
N PRO A 357 -7.41 -27.16 10.78
CA PRO A 357 -8.52 -28.05 10.45
C PRO A 357 -8.65 -28.31 8.94
N SER A 358 -8.43 -27.27 8.13
CA SER A 358 -8.41 -27.32 6.68
C SER A 358 -7.33 -28.24 6.08
N LEU A 359 -6.07 -28.13 6.50
CA LEU A 359 -4.98 -28.97 6.00
C LEU A 359 -5.16 -30.44 6.39
N LYS A 360 -5.74 -30.70 7.56
CA LYS A 360 -6.07 -32.06 7.99
C LYS A 360 -7.18 -32.65 7.13
N LYS A 361 -8.22 -31.88 6.86
CA LYS A 361 -9.33 -32.27 5.98
C LYS A 361 -8.85 -32.52 4.54
N GLU A 362 -7.98 -31.66 4.02
CA GLU A 362 -7.37 -31.81 2.70
C GLU A 362 -6.56 -33.11 2.60
N TYR A 363 -5.76 -33.43 3.63
CA TYR A 363 -5.04 -34.71 3.70
C TYR A 363 -6.00 -35.92 3.72
N GLU A 364 -7.04 -35.88 4.56
CA GLU A 364 -8.02 -36.96 4.68
C GLU A 364 -8.81 -37.18 3.36
N ASP A 365 -9.16 -36.10 2.64
CA ASP A 365 -9.83 -36.18 1.33
C ASP A 365 -8.92 -36.80 0.27
N LEU A 366 -7.67 -36.31 0.15
CA LEU A 366 -6.70 -36.87 -0.79
C LEU A 366 -6.37 -38.33 -0.50
N GLU A 367 -6.27 -38.72 0.77
CA GLU A 367 -6.06 -40.10 1.19
C GLU A 367 -7.24 -40.99 0.78
N GLN A 368 -8.47 -40.55 1.03
CA GLN A 368 -9.68 -41.29 0.65
C GLN A 368 -9.77 -41.46 -0.87
N ARG A 369 -9.50 -40.42 -1.65
CA ARG A 369 -9.51 -40.48 -3.12
C ARG A 369 -8.45 -41.42 -3.66
N LEU A 370 -7.26 -41.45 -3.06
CA LEU A 370 -6.23 -42.42 -3.41
C LEU A 370 -6.67 -43.86 -3.12
N LEU A 371 -7.35 -44.10 -1.99
CA LEU A 371 -7.93 -45.40 -1.64
C LEU A 371 -9.06 -45.83 -2.60
N ASP A 372 -9.83 -44.87 -3.12
CA ASP A 372 -10.88 -45.09 -4.10
C ASP A 372 -10.35 -45.30 -5.53
N GLY A 373 -9.03 -45.20 -5.72
CA GLY A 373 -8.32 -45.54 -6.96
C GLY A 373 -7.99 -44.35 -7.85
N GLU A 374 -8.22 -43.12 -7.39
CA GLU A 374 -7.80 -41.91 -8.07
C GLU A 374 -6.30 -41.68 -7.82
N ASN A 375 -5.49 -41.60 -8.88
CA ASN A 375 -4.03 -41.39 -8.75
C ASN A 375 -3.62 -39.95 -9.06
N GLU A 376 -4.49 -39.22 -9.74
CA GLU A 376 -4.25 -37.88 -10.25
C GLU A 376 -5.45 -37.01 -9.89
N LEU A 377 -5.16 -35.81 -9.39
CA LEU A 377 -6.16 -34.77 -9.14
C LEU A 377 -5.89 -33.62 -10.10
N GLU A 378 -6.88 -33.26 -10.91
CA GLU A 378 -6.85 -32.01 -11.68
C GLU A 378 -7.14 -30.86 -10.71
N TYR A 379 -6.09 -30.26 -10.17
CA TYR A 379 -6.17 -29.08 -9.33
C TYR A 379 -6.40 -27.86 -10.21
N GLN A 380 -7.52 -27.17 -10.00
CA GLN A 380 -7.79 -25.90 -10.65
C GLN A 380 -7.40 -24.79 -9.70
N TYR A 381 -6.45 -23.97 -10.11
CA TYR A 381 -6.19 -22.72 -9.42
C TYR A 381 -6.24 -21.58 -10.44
N THR A 382 -6.85 -20.48 -10.02
CA THR A 382 -7.00 -19.30 -10.86
C THR A 382 -5.80 -18.39 -10.63
N ILE A 383 -4.90 -18.27 -11.62
CA ILE A 383 -3.81 -17.27 -11.56
C ILE A 383 -4.18 -16.09 -12.45
N LEU A 384 -3.91 -14.88 -11.97
CA LEU A 384 -3.78 -13.66 -12.78
C LEU A 384 -2.57 -13.78 -13.74
N ARG A 385 -2.69 -14.59 -14.81
CA ARG A 385 -1.59 -14.86 -15.77
C ARG A 385 -1.94 -14.81 -17.26
N GLY A 386 -3.17 -14.51 -17.66
CA GLY A 386 -3.42 -13.89 -18.96
C GLY A 386 -3.07 -12.41 -18.83
N LYS A 387 -2.27 -11.84 -19.75
CA LYS A 387 -1.62 -10.50 -19.63
C LYS A 387 -1.64 -10.01 -18.19
N SER A 388 -0.68 -10.47 -17.37
CA SER A 388 -0.69 -10.17 -15.93
C SER A 388 -1.04 -8.70 -15.67
N ILE A 389 -1.63 -8.31 -14.54
CA ILE A 389 -1.93 -6.90 -14.20
C ILE A 389 -0.82 -5.91 -14.63
N TYR A 390 0.44 -6.36 -14.60
CA TYR A 390 1.63 -5.71 -15.13
C TYR A 390 1.69 -5.46 -16.65
N GLU A 391 0.74 -5.89 -17.46
CA GLU A 391 0.76 -5.84 -18.93
C GLU A 391 -0.44 -5.07 -19.50
N ILE A 392 -1.34 -4.60 -18.63
CA ILE A 392 -2.48 -3.77 -18.97
C ILE A 392 -2.03 -2.32 -18.96
N THR A 393 -2.13 -1.64 -20.11
CA THR A 393 -1.91 -0.19 -20.19
C THR A 393 -3.12 0.57 -19.64
N TYR A 394 -2.92 1.82 -19.22
CA TYR A 394 -4.02 2.65 -18.73
C TYR A 394 -5.14 2.81 -19.78
N GLN A 395 -4.78 2.92 -21.07
CA GLN A 395 -5.76 3.03 -22.15
C GLN A 395 -6.56 1.73 -22.34
N GLU A 396 -5.91 0.56 -22.26
CA GLU A 396 -6.61 -0.73 -22.29
C GLU A 396 -7.53 -0.90 -21.07
N TYR A 397 -7.12 -0.41 -19.90
CA TYR A 397 -7.98 -0.38 -18.71
C TYR A 397 -9.23 0.46 -18.95
N LEU A 398 -9.08 1.71 -19.42
CA LEU A 398 -10.20 2.61 -19.66
C LEU A 398 -11.17 2.06 -20.71
N GLN A 399 -10.66 1.46 -21.78
CA GLN A 399 -11.47 0.85 -22.84
C GLN A 399 -12.22 -0.40 -22.38
N GLY A 400 -11.71 -1.09 -21.35
CA GLY A 400 -12.31 -2.30 -20.82
C GLY A 400 -13.50 -2.08 -19.87
N ARG A 401 -13.68 -0.86 -19.35
CA ARG A 401 -14.76 -0.53 -18.40
C ARG A 401 -16.12 -0.59 -19.09
N ASP A 402 -17.02 -1.42 -18.55
CA ASP A 402 -18.37 -1.64 -19.07
C ASP A 402 -19.43 -1.12 -18.09
N GLU A 403 -19.72 0.17 -18.18
CA GLU A 403 -20.73 0.83 -17.36
C GLU A 403 -22.14 0.24 -17.58
N LYS A 404 -22.43 -0.21 -18.81
CA LYS A 404 -23.74 -0.77 -19.15
C LYS A 404 -23.96 -2.11 -18.46
N LEU A 405 -23.00 -3.02 -18.58
CA LEU A 405 -23.07 -4.32 -17.93
C LEU A 405 -23.05 -4.20 -16.40
N THR A 406 -22.32 -3.21 -15.87
CA THR A 406 -22.32 -2.90 -14.43
C THR A 406 -23.69 -2.42 -13.96
N HIS A 407 -24.36 -1.57 -14.74
CA HIS A 407 -25.72 -1.12 -14.41
C HIS A 407 -26.72 -2.28 -14.45
N GLU A 408 -26.62 -3.16 -15.46
CA GLU A 408 -27.45 -4.37 -15.56
C GLU A 408 -27.24 -5.31 -14.36
N LEU A 409 -25.98 -5.52 -13.93
CA LEU A 409 -25.67 -6.28 -12.71
C LEU A 409 -26.38 -5.65 -11.51
N TYR A 410 -26.23 -4.34 -11.31
CA TYR A 410 -26.83 -3.63 -10.18
C TYR A 410 -28.35 -3.80 -10.08
N GLU A 411 -29.07 -3.70 -11.21
CA GLU A 411 -30.52 -3.92 -11.25
C GLU A 411 -30.91 -5.37 -10.93
N ASN A 412 -30.08 -6.33 -11.33
CA ASN A 412 -30.35 -7.75 -11.19
C ASN A 412 -29.86 -8.39 -9.88
N LEU A 413 -29.09 -7.67 -9.04
CA LEU A 413 -28.56 -8.17 -7.77
C LEU A 413 -29.63 -8.74 -6.83
N GLN A 414 -30.84 -8.17 -6.83
CA GLN A 414 -31.94 -8.60 -5.96
C GLN A 414 -32.76 -9.76 -6.56
N VAL A 415 -32.61 -10.03 -7.86
CA VAL A 415 -33.44 -10.97 -8.61
C VAL A 415 -32.72 -12.27 -8.90
N LEU A 416 -31.43 -12.19 -9.21
CA LEU A 416 -30.61 -13.34 -9.55
C LEU A 416 -29.99 -13.96 -8.31
N ASP A 417 -29.87 -15.28 -8.28
CA ASP A 417 -29.04 -15.96 -7.29
C ASP A 417 -27.54 -15.76 -7.58
N ILE A 418 -26.70 -16.08 -6.59
CA ILE A 418 -25.26 -15.80 -6.70
C ILE A 418 -24.56 -16.57 -7.83
N ASN A 419 -25.02 -17.78 -8.14
CA ASN A 419 -24.46 -18.60 -9.21
C ASN A 419 -24.79 -18.02 -10.58
N ARG A 420 -26.03 -17.53 -10.73
CA ARG A 420 -26.44 -16.81 -11.94
C ARG A 420 -25.67 -15.50 -12.09
N ILE A 421 -25.49 -14.74 -11.00
CA ILE A 421 -24.67 -13.52 -11.01
C ILE A 421 -23.25 -13.81 -11.52
N LYS A 422 -22.58 -14.85 -11.00
CA LYS A 422 -21.27 -15.29 -11.51
C LYS A 422 -21.33 -15.58 -13.00
N SER A 423 -22.24 -16.47 -13.42
CA SER A 423 -22.30 -16.95 -14.80
C SER A 423 -22.63 -15.87 -15.83
N GLU A 424 -23.40 -14.84 -15.44
CA GLU A 424 -23.87 -13.79 -16.34
C GLU A 424 -22.93 -12.57 -16.36
N TYR A 425 -22.19 -12.31 -15.28
CA TYR A 425 -21.42 -11.06 -15.11
C TYR A 425 -19.92 -11.25 -14.85
N PHE A 426 -19.45 -12.45 -14.53
CA PHE A 426 -18.02 -12.73 -14.38
C PHE A 426 -17.40 -13.12 -15.74
N VAL A 427 -16.30 -12.46 -16.11
CA VAL A 427 -15.57 -12.74 -17.35
C VAL A 427 -14.43 -13.71 -17.07
N GLU A 428 -14.70 -15.01 -17.21
CA GLU A 428 -13.65 -16.03 -17.18
C GLU A 428 -12.74 -15.92 -18.42
N SER A 429 -11.42 -16.05 -18.24
CA SER A 429 -10.49 -16.12 -19.38
C SER A 429 -10.08 -17.56 -19.71
N GLU A 430 -9.58 -17.75 -20.93
CA GLU A 430 -9.26 -19.05 -21.53
C GLU A 430 -8.55 -19.99 -20.57
N VAL A 431 -9.03 -21.24 -20.53
CA VAL A 431 -8.35 -22.34 -19.83
C VAL A 431 -7.06 -22.62 -20.57
N ILE A 432 -5.92 -22.28 -19.96
CA ILE A 432 -4.61 -22.70 -20.45
C ILE A 432 -4.30 -24.03 -19.77
N LYS A 433 -4.18 -25.09 -20.58
CA LYS A 433 -3.74 -26.42 -20.15
C LYS A 433 -2.22 -26.52 -20.07
#